data_AF-A0A024UCL5-F1
#
_entry.id   AF-A0A024UCL5-F1
#
_cell.length_a   1.000
_cell.length_b   1.000
_cell.length_c   1.000
_cell.angle_alpha   90.00
_cell.angle_beta   90.00
_cell.angle_gamma   90.00
#
_symmetry.space_group_name_H-M   'P 1'
#
loop_
_entity.id
_entity.type
_entity.pdbx_description
1 polymer ?
#
loop_
_entity_poly.entity_id
_entity_poly.type
_entity_poly.pdbx_seq_one_letter_code
_entity_poly.pdbx_strand_id
1 'polypeptide(L)'
;MFLAAVARPRYDHYLKRMFDGKLGIWPFVQRIPATRNSKSRPKGTLVTTPLNVDAKVYTASVLNNAVPAIAAKFPRACLQRGVLIQQDNASPHRV
;
A
#
# COMPACT_ATOMS: atom_id res chain seq x y z
N MET A 1 1.97 2.07 10.51
CA MET A 1 1.20 2.80 9.47
C MET A 1 0.90 1.84 8.33
N PHE A 2 -0.18 2.03 7.59
CA PHE A 2 -0.51 1.24 6.40
C PHE A 2 -0.78 2.18 5.23
N LEU A 3 -0.40 1.77 4.02
CA LEU A 3 -0.91 2.33 2.78
C LEU A 3 -2.14 1.51 2.39
N ALA A 4 -3.32 2.11 2.43
CA ALA A 4 -4.56 1.49 1.96
C ALA A 4 -5.00 2.19 0.67
N ALA A 5 -5.14 1.43 -0.41
CA ALA A 5 -5.64 1.95 -1.67
C ALA A 5 -7.04 1.38 -1.92
N VAL A 6 -8.00 2.29 -2.08
CA VAL A 6 -9.38 1.99 -2.40
C VAL A 6 -9.87 2.91 -3.52
N ALA A 7 -10.83 2.42 -4.27
CA ALA A 7 -11.48 3.12 -5.36
C ALA A 7 -13.00 2.99 -5.22
N ARG A 8 -13.74 3.82 -5.97
CA ARG A 8 -15.19 3.70 -6.04
C ARG A 8 -15.57 2.36 -6.69
N PRO A 9 -16.44 1.53 -6.07
CA PRO A 9 -16.99 0.34 -6.71
C PRO A 9 -17.70 0.70 -8.02
N ARG A 10 -17.47 -0.07 -9.08
CA ARG A 10 -18.01 0.18 -10.43
C ARG A 10 -18.18 -1.13 -11.17
N TYR A 11 -19.06 -1.17 -12.17
CA TYR A 11 -19.18 -2.33 -13.03
C TYR A 11 -18.01 -2.39 -14.02
N ASP A 12 -17.35 -3.54 -14.12
CA ASP A 12 -16.33 -3.82 -15.12
C ASP A 12 -16.96 -4.56 -16.31
N HIS A 13 -17.14 -3.84 -17.41
CA HIS A 13 -17.72 -4.37 -18.64
C HIS A 13 -16.86 -5.46 -19.30
N TYR A 14 -15.53 -5.44 -19.09
CA TYR A 14 -14.63 -6.42 -19.68
C TYR A 14 -14.76 -7.77 -18.95
N LEU A 15 -14.75 -7.73 -17.62
CA LEU A 15 -14.85 -8.92 -16.77
C LEU A 15 -16.30 -9.33 -16.45
N LYS A 16 -17.30 -8.57 -16.95
CA LYS A 16 -18.75 -8.74 -16.70
C LYS A 16 -19.09 -8.93 -15.22
N ARG A 17 -18.43 -8.17 -14.34
CA ARG A 17 -18.59 -8.29 -12.88
C ARG A 17 -18.49 -6.93 -12.20
N MET A 18 -18.98 -6.84 -10.97
CA MET A 18 -18.75 -5.68 -10.11
C MET A 18 -17.31 -5.67 -9.60
N PHE A 19 -16.60 -4.56 -9.85
CA PHE A 19 -15.35 -4.24 -9.16
C PHE A 19 -15.70 -3.62 -7.81
N ASP A 20 -15.18 -4.20 -6.73
CA ASP A 20 -15.49 -3.85 -5.35
C ASP A 20 -14.71 -2.64 -4.82
N GLY A 21 -13.82 -2.06 -5.64
CA GLY A 21 -13.03 -0.90 -5.25
C GLY A 21 -11.79 -1.24 -4.42
N LYS A 22 -11.55 -2.49 -4.04
CA LYS A 22 -10.46 -2.86 -3.14
C LYS A 22 -9.18 -3.14 -3.92
N LEU A 23 -8.18 -2.28 -3.78
CA LEU A 23 -6.89 -2.46 -4.46
C LEU A 23 -5.90 -3.21 -3.56
N GLY A 24 -5.71 -2.75 -2.32
CA GLY A 24 -4.83 -3.42 -1.37
C GLY A 24 -4.55 -2.62 -0.11
N ILE A 25 -3.91 -3.28 0.85
CA ILE A 25 -3.41 -2.72 2.10
C ILE A 25 -1.97 -3.21 2.29
N TRP A 26 -1.03 -2.29 2.47
CA TRP A 26 0.38 -2.59 2.63
C TRP A 26 0.91 -2.00 3.95
N PRO A 27 1.43 -2.84 4.87
CA PRO A 27 2.02 -2.34 6.11
C PRO A 27 3.37 -1.69 5.88
N PHE A 28 3.61 -0.54 6.52
CA PHE A 28 4.94 0.03 6.66
C PHE A 28 5.64 -0.62 7.86
N VAL A 29 6.28 -1.76 7.60
CA VAL A 29 7.00 -2.55 8.60
C VAL A 29 8.32 -3.05 8.06
N GLN A 30 9.25 -3.33 8.97
CA GLN A 30 10.53 -3.95 8.68
C GLN A 30 10.77 -5.11 9.65
N ARG A 31 11.57 -6.09 9.23
CA ARG A 31 11.98 -7.19 10.11
C ARG A 31 13.40 -6.90 10.62
N ILE A 32 13.52 -6.60 11.91
CA ILE A 32 14.79 -6.29 12.56
C ILE A 32 15.05 -7.31 13.68
N PRO A 33 16.29 -7.78 13.88
CA PRO A 33 16.63 -8.60 15.04
C PRO A 33 16.37 -7.87 16.36
N ALA A 34 15.75 -8.56 17.32
CA ALA A 34 15.48 -8.01 18.64
C ALA A 34 16.78 -7.57 19.33
N THR A 35 16.85 -6.29 19.70
CA THR A 35 18.05 -5.70 20.33
C THR A 35 18.22 -6.13 21.78
N ARG A 36 17.11 -6.28 22.50
CA ARG A 36 17.07 -6.66 23.92
C ARG A 36 16.50 -8.06 24.08
N ASN A 37 17.08 -8.81 25.02
CA ASN A 37 16.51 -10.09 25.42
C ASN A 37 15.22 -9.87 26.22
N SER A 38 14.17 -10.62 25.88
CA SER A 38 12.92 -10.65 26.63
C SER A 38 12.37 -12.07 26.68
N LYS A 39 11.52 -12.37 27.65
CA LYS A 39 10.96 -13.72 27.87
C LYS A 39 10.35 -14.33 26.60
N SER A 40 9.73 -13.52 25.74
CA SER A 40 9.09 -13.96 24.50
C SER A 40 9.90 -13.68 23.23
N ARG A 41 11.00 -12.93 23.33
CA ARG A 41 11.84 -12.54 22.18
C ARG A 41 13.30 -12.57 22.61
N PRO A 42 13.98 -13.72 22.41
CA PRO A 42 15.42 -13.80 22.54
C PRO A 42 16.12 -12.73 21.70
N LYS A 43 17.27 -12.24 22.18
CA LYS A 43 18.09 -11.31 21.40
C LYS A 43 18.43 -11.95 20.04
N GLY A 44 18.27 -11.20 18.96
CA GLY A 44 18.53 -11.69 17.61
C GLY A 44 17.33 -12.30 16.88
N THR A 45 16.22 -12.61 17.57
CA THR A 45 15.00 -13.06 16.87
C THR A 45 14.46 -11.94 15.97
N LEU A 46 14.14 -12.24 14.70
CA LEU A 46 13.54 -11.27 13.79
C LEU A 46 12.15 -10.87 14.26
N VAL A 47 11.95 -9.58 14.53
CA VAL A 47 10.68 -9.01 14.97
C VAL A 47 10.20 -8.03 13.91
N THR A 48 8.90 -8.07 13.62
CA THR A 48 8.24 -7.06 12.78
C THR A 48 8.06 -5.78 13.58
N THR A 49 8.75 -4.73 13.16
CA THR A 49 8.68 -3.40 13.79
C THR A 49 8.13 -2.37 12.81
N PRO A 50 7.44 -1.33 13.30
CA PRO A 50 7.01 -0.22 12.45
C PRO A 50 8.22 0.43 11.75
N LEU A 51 8.07 0.70 10.46
CA LEU A 51 9.03 1.48 9.69
C LEU A 51 8.67 2.96 9.79
N ASN A 52 9.67 3.83 10.00
CA ASN A 52 9.46 5.27 9.90
C ASN A 52 9.27 5.66 8.43
N VAL A 53 8.26 6.47 8.13
CA VAL A 53 7.85 6.77 6.75
C VAL A 53 8.21 8.20 6.40
N ASP A 54 9.23 8.35 5.58
CA ASP A 54 9.55 9.62 4.92
C ASP A 54 8.92 9.67 3.52
N ALA A 55 9.08 10.81 2.83
CA ALA A 55 8.52 11.01 1.50
C ALA A 55 9.03 9.98 0.47
N LYS A 56 10.29 9.51 0.61
CA LYS A 56 10.90 8.55 -0.31
C LYS A 56 10.30 7.15 -0.12
N VAL A 57 10.22 6.68 1.12
CA VAL A 57 9.60 5.40 1.49
C VAL A 57 8.14 5.40 1.09
N TYR A 58 7.43 6.52 1.31
CA TYR A 58 6.04 6.65 0.90
C TYR A 58 5.87 6.56 -0.62
N THR A 59 6.61 7.38 -1.37
CA THR A 59 6.57 7.39 -2.85
C THR A 59 6.93 6.02 -3.42
N ALA A 60 7.98 5.37 -2.91
CA ALA A 60 8.35 4.03 -3.32
C ALA A 60 7.24 3.01 -3.04
N SER A 61 6.54 3.12 -1.90
CA SER A 61 5.40 2.24 -1.60
C SER A 61 4.25 2.45 -2.58
N VAL A 62 3.92 3.69 -2.95
CA VAL A 62 2.89 3.98 -3.95
C VAL A 62 3.27 3.39 -5.31
N LEU A 63 4.51 3.61 -5.76
CA LEU A 63 4.99 3.14 -7.06
C LEU A 63 5.12 1.62 -7.14
N ASN A 64 5.62 0.98 -6.09
CA ASN A 64 5.91 -0.47 -6.11
C ASN A 64 4.71 -1.31 -5.70
N ASN A 65 3.74 -0.75 -4.98
CA ASN A 65 2.59 -1.50 -4.49
C ASN A 65 1.27 -1.04 -5.11
N ALA A 66 0.91 0.24 -4.92
CA ALA A 66 -0.41 0.75 -5.33
C ALA A 66 -0.57 0.82 -6.84
N VAL A 67 0.43 1.31 -7.58
CA VAL A 67 0.38 1.44 -9.04
C VAL A 67 0.25 0.07 -9.73
N PRO A 68 1.05 -0.97 -9.38
CA PRO A 68 0.85 -2.31 -9.91
C PRO A 68 -0.53 -2.89 -9.57
N ALA A 69 -1.03 -2.66 -8.36
CA ALA A 69 -2.36 -3.13 -7.96
C ALA A 69 -3.47 -2.46 -8.78
N ILE A 70 -3.34 -1.16 -9.07
CA ILE A 70 -4.22 -0.43 -9.97
C ILE A 70 -4.17 -1.05 -11.37
N ALA A 71 -2.98 -1.23 -11.94
CA ALA A 71 -2.82 -1.81 -13.27
C ALA A 71 -3.43 -3.23 -13.38
N ALA A 72 -3.34 -4.02 -12.32
CA ALA A 72 -3.82 -5.40 -12.29
C ALA A 72 -5.33 -5.54 -12.05
N LYS A 73 -5.92 -4.70 -11.20
CA LYS A 73 -7.30 -4.90 -10.69
C LYS A 73 -8.31 -3.87 -11.17
N PHE A 74 -7.86 -2.68 -11.56
CA PHE A 74 -8.78 -1.59 -11.88
C PHE A 74 -9.50 -1.85 -13.22
N PRO A 75 -10.78 -1.47 -13.36
CA PRO A 75 -11.53 -1.72 -14.60
C PRO A 75 -10.83 -1.13 -15.83
N ARG A 76 -10.66 -1.95 -16.87
CA ARG A 76 -9.85 -1.61 -18.05
C ARG A 76 -10.30 -0.34 -18.76
N ALA A 77 -11.62 -0.13 -18.86
CA ALA A 77 -12.19 1.07 -19.45
C ALA A 77 -11.88 2.35 -18.66
N CYS A 78 -11.68 2.25 -17.33
CA CYS A 78 -11.28 3.38 -16.50
C CYS A 78 -9.76 3.62 -16.56
N LEU A 79 -8.95 2.56 -16.61
CA LEU A 79 -7.50 2.68 -16.79
C LEU A 79 -7.13 3.50 -18.04
N GLN A 80 -7.83 3.28 -19.16
CA GLN A 80 -7.62 4.00 -20.42
C GLN A 80 -7.89 5.51 -20.33
N ARG A 81 -8.70 5.96 -19.38
CA ARG A 81 -9.02 7.37 -19.16
C ARG A 81 -8.04 8.07 -18.22
N GLY A 82 -7.08 7.32 -17.68
CA GLY A 82 -6.19 7.76 -16.62
C GLY A 82 -6.77 7.51 -15.23
N VAL A 83 -5.87 7.39 -14.25
CA VAL A 83 -6.20 7.19 -12.84
C VAL A 83 -5.66 8.36 -12.03
N LEU A 84 -6.54 9.00 -11.26
CA LEU A 84 -6.17 10.03 -10.31
C LEU A 84 -6.00 9.39 -8.93
N ILE A 85 -4.82 9.58 -8.34
CA ILE A 85 -4.53 9.13 -6.97
C ILE A 85 -4.74 10.33 -6.05
N GLN A 86 -5.67 10.19 -5.10
CA GLN A 86 -5.92 11.20 -4.08
C GLN A 86 -5.36 10.70 -2.74
N GLN A 87 -4.65 11.58 -2.05
CA GLN A 87 -4.05 11.36 -0.74
C GLN A 87 -4.40 12.55 0.17
N ASP A 88 -4.27 12.38 1.48
CA ASP A 88 -4.34 13.48 2.45
C ASP A 88 -3.03 14.29 2.45
N ASN A 89 -3.03 15.44 3.12
CA ASN A 89 -1.92 16.39 3.11
C ASN A 89 -0.83 16.11 4.17
N ALA A 90 -0.58 14.84 4.48
CA ALA A 90 0.49 14.47 5.41
C ALA A 90 1.85 14.90 4.84
N SER A 91 2.79 15.26 5.71
CA SER A 91 4.12 15.76 5.27
C SER A 91 4.83 14.83 4.28
N PRO A 92 4.81 13.49 4.43
CA PRO A 92 5.42 12.59 3.46
C PRO A 92 4.75 12.54 2.08
N HIS A 93 3.53 13.08 1.93
CA HIS A 93 2.78 13.06 0.67
C HIS A 93 3.06 14.29 -0.20
N ARG A 94 3.70 15.32 0.37
CA ARG A 94 4.19 16.49 -0.35
C ARG A 94 5.51 16.11 -1.04
N VAL A 95 5.38 15.46 -2.18
CA VAL A 95 6.48 15.25 -3.13
C VAL A 95 6.68 16.52 -3.96
#